data_AF-A0A847QQR3-F1
#
_entry.id   AF-A0A847QQR3-F1
#
_cell.length_a   1.000
_cell.length_b   1.000
_cell.length_c   1.000
_cell.angle_alpha   90.00
_cell.angle_beta   90.00
_cell.angle_gamma   90.00
#
_symmetry.space_group_name_H-M   'P 1'
#
loop_
_entity.id
_entity.type
_entity.pdbx_description
1 polymer ?
#
loop_
_entity_poly.entity_id
_entity_poly.type
_entity_poly.pdbx_seq_one_letter_code
_entity_poly.pdbx_strand_id
1 'polypeptide(L)' 'MEDKQKNIIESFEKLFDQEELLAKVIEYFPYPIQVYAPDGTSVLVNKAMLAEYNISRPEMIVGR' A
#
# COMPACT_ATOMS: atom_id res chain seq x y z
N MET A 1 -21.47 -11.77 5.09
CA MET A 1 -20.04 -11.53 4.78
C MET A 1 -19.88 -10.48 3.69
N GLU A 2 -20.70 -10.54 2.63
CA GLU A 2 -20.70 -9.59 1.51
C GLU A 2 -20.95 -8.13 1.91
N ASP A 3 -21.90 -7.84 2.81
CA ASP A 3 -22.20 -6.46 3.23
C ASP A 3 -21.02 -5.77 3.93
N LYS A 4 -20.22 -6.55 4.67
CA LYS A 4 -19.04 -6.05 5.39
C LYS A 4 -17.92 -5.70 4.43
N GLN A 5 -17.72 -6.51 3.38
CA GLN A 5 -16.76 -6.23 2.32
C GLN A 5 -17.16 -5.02 1.49
N LYS A 6 -18.45 -4.90 1.14
CA LYS A 6 -18.97 -3.73 0.43
C LYS A 6 -18.76 -2.44 1.21
N ASN A 7 -19.03 -2.45 2.52
CA ASN A 7 -18.82 -1.28 3.37
C ASN A 7 -17.34 -0.89 3.49
N ILE A 8 -16.42 -1.87 3.51
CA ILE A 8 -14.97 -1.61 3.50
C ILE A 8 -14.55 -0.97 2.16
N ILE A 9 -15.05 -1.48 1.04
CA ILE A 9 -14.75 -0.93 -0.30
C ILE A 9 -15.26 0.51 -0.40
N GLU A 10 -16.51 0.78 -0.02
CA GLU A 10 -17.08 2.14 -0.02
C GLU A 10 -16.32 3.10 0.91
N SER A 11 -15.87 2.62 2.06
CA SER A 11 -15.06 3.42 2.99
C SER A 11 -13.68 3.69 2.42
N PHE A 12 -13.08 2.72 1.73
CA PHE A 12 -11.78 2.85 1.08
C PHE A 12 -11.83 3.79 -0.12
N GLU A 13 -12.93 3.76 -0.89
CA GLU A 13 -13.15 4.68 -2.00
C GLU A 13 -13.22 6.15 -1.54
N LYS A 14 -13.87 6.40 -0.39
CA LYS A 14 -13.89 7.75 0.21
C LYS A 14 -12.53 8.25 0.68
N LEU A 15 -11.55 7.36 0.89
CA LEU A 15 -10.19 7.75 1.24
C LEU A 15 -9.44 8.39 0.06
N PHE A 16 -9.86 8.16 -1.19
CA PHE A 16 -9.24 8.80 -2.35
C PHE A 16 -9.45 10.33 -2.36
N ASP A 17 -10.53 10.83 -1.75
CA ASP A 17 -10.75 12.27 -1.54
C ASP A 17 -9.80 12.86 -0.47
N GLN A 18 -9.08 12.00 0.26
CA GLN A 18 -8.15 12.35 1.33
C GLN A 18 -6.80 11.64 1.13
N GLU A 19 -6.05 12.04 0.11
CA GLU A 19 -4.75 11.44 -0.28
C GLU A 19 -3.82 11.16 0.90
N GLU A 20 -3.75 12.05 1.91
CA GLU A 20 -2.93 11.85 3.11
C GLU A 20 -3.40 10.66 3.97
N LEU A 21 -4.72 10.48 4.11
CA LEU A 21 -5.28 9.38 4.89
C LEU A 21 -5.09 8.06 4.16
N LEU A 22 -5.27 8.04 2.84
CA LEU A 22 -4.97 6.87 2.02
C LEU A 22 -3.49 6.49 2.11
N ALA A 23 -2.57 7.46 2.02
CA ALA A 23 -1.14 7.21 2.16
C ALA A 23 -0.80 6.57 3.51
N LYS A 24 -1.40 7.05 4.62
CA LYS A 24 -1.24 6.43 5.94
C LYS A 24 -1.81 5.01 5.99
N VAL A 25 -2.97 4.77 5.37
CA VAL A 25 -3.55 3.42 5.33
C VAL A 25 -2.63 2.44 4.63
N ILE A 26 -2.07 2.80 3.47
CA ILE A 26 -1.12 1.95 2.74
C ILE A 26 0.16 1.73 3.56
N GLU A 27 0.71 2.80 4.14
CA GLU A 27 1.97 2.76 4.90
C GLU A 27 1.90 1.87 6.15
N TYR A 28 0.75 1.88 6.85
CA TYR A 28 0.52 1.15 8.10
C TYR A 28 -0.32 -0.12 7.94
N PHE A 29 -0.66 -0.51 6.71
CA PHE A 29 -1.38 -1.75 6.48
C PHE A 29 -0.54 -2.94 6.99
N PRO A 30 -1.13 -3.90 7.73
CA PRO A 30 -0.36 -4.95 8.40
C PRO A 30 0.20 -6.02 7.44
N TYR A 31 -0.18 -5.97 6.16
CA TYR A 31 0.30 -6.88 5.12
C TYR A 31 1.31 -6.18 4.21
N PRO A 32 2.32 -6.91 3.68
CA PRO A 32 3.22 -6.40 2.67
C PRO A 32 2.45 -5.88 1.45
N ILE A 33 2.72 -4.63 1.08
CA ILE A 33 2.21 -4.03 -0.15
C ILE A 33 3.41 -3.59 -0.98
N GLN A 34 3.42 -3.99 -2.24
CA GLN A 34 4.35 -3.51 -3.26
C GLN A 34 3.57 -3.24 -4.54
N VAL A 35 3.75 -2.04 -5.09
CA VAL A 35 3.08 -1.60 -6.33
C VAL A 35 4.12 -1.54 -7.45
N TYR A 36 3.74 -2.04 -8.62
CA TYR A 36 4.55 -2.02 -9.82
C TYR A 36 3.92 -1.11 -10.87
N ALA A 37 4.76 -0.39 -11.62
CA ALA A 37 4.38 0.21 -12.88
C ALA A 37 4.14 -0.88 -13.95
N PRO A 38 3.46 -0.55 -15.07
CA PRO A 38 3.16 -1.54 -16.11
C PRO A 38 4.39 -2.20 -16.75
N ASP A 39 5.55 -1.56 -16.68
CA ASP A 39 6.83 -2.08 -17.15
C ASP A 39 7.50 -3.06 -16.16
N GLY A 40 6.87 -3.29 -15.00
CA GLY A 40 7.41 -4.14 -13.94
C GLY A 40 8.33 -3.42 -12.96
N THR A 41 8.51 -2.11 -13.08
CA THR A 41 9.31 -1.32 -12.14
C THR A 41 8.55 -1.16 -10.82
N SER A 42 9.17 -1.48 -9.68
CA SER A 42 8.57 -1.25 -8.37
C SER A 42 8.52 0.25 -8.07
N VAL A 43 7.34 0.80 -7.78
CA VAL A 43 7.14 2.24 -7.55
C VAL A 43 6.77 2.59 -6.11
N LEU A 44 6.31 1.62 -5.32
CA LEU A 44 5.94 1.83 -3.92
C LEU A 44 6.08 0.52 -3.14
N VAL A 45 6.54 0.61 -1.89
CA VAL A 45 6.48 -0.46 -0.88
C VAL A 45 6.03 0.14 0.45
N ASN A 46 5.32 -0.63 1.28
CA ASN A 46 4.95 -0.21 2.64
C ASN A 46 5.91 -0.75 3.71
N LYS A 47 5.71 -0.31 4.96
CA LYS A 47 6.53 -0.75 6.10
C LYS A 47 6.50 -2.25 6.35
N ALA A 48 5.34 -2.88 6.19
CA ALA A 48 5.20 -4.32 6.40
C ALA A 48 6.08 -5.12 5.42
N MET A 49 6.16 -4.68 4.15
CA MET A 49 7.05 -5.28 3.15
C MET A 49 8.53 -5.15 3.55
N LEU A 50 8.95 -3.94 3.95
CA LEU A 50 10.33 -3.72 4.41
C LEU A 50 10.68 -4.58 5.63
N ALA A 51 9.76 -4.71 6.58
CA ALA A 51 9.96 -5.52 7.78
C ALA A 51 10.05 -7.02 7.48
N GLU A 52 9.15 -7.53 6.63
CA GLU A 52 9.11 -8.96 6.28
C GLU A 52 10.38 -9.42 5.57
N TYR A 53 10.91 -8.58 4.68
CA TYR A 53 12.12 -8.88 3.91
C TYR A 53 13.41 -8.36 4.55
N ASN A 54 13.36 -7.79 5.76
CA ASN A 54 14.50 -7.16 6.46
C ASN A 54 15.24 -6.12 5.61
N ILE A 55 14.50 -5.31 4.85
CA ILE A 55 15.05 -4.29 3.97
C ILE A 55 15.06 -2.95 4.70
N SER A 56 16.24 -2.34 4.83
CA SER A 56 16.41 -1.14 5.65
C SER A 56 15.80 0.11 5.03
N ARG A 57 15.67 0.18 3.70
CA ARG A 57 15.28 1.38 2.97
C ARG A 57 14.48 1.04 1.70
N PRO A 58 13.39 1.74 1.40
CA PRO A 58 12.56 1.46 0.22
C PRO A 58 13.29 1.73 -1.10
N GLU A 59 14.30 2.61 -1.11
CA GLU A 59 15.13 2.90 -2.29
C GLU A 59 15.94 1.70 -2.80
N MET A 60 16.04 0.61 -2.02
CA MET A 60 16.67 -0.64 -2.43
C MET A 60 15.80 -1.46 -3.38
N ILE A 61 14.50 -1.17 -3.44
CA ILE A 61 13.50 -1.97 -4.15
C ILE A 61 12.77 -1.11 -5.18
N VAL A 62 12.43 0.12 -4.79
CA VAL A 62 11.74 1.07 -5.64
C VAL A 62 12.71 1.56 -6.72
N GLY A 63 12.44 1.15 -7.97
CA GLY A 63 13.21 1.55 -9.14
C GLY A 63 12.79 2.94 -9.59
N ARG A 64 13.79 3.75 -9.97
CA ARG A 64 13.57 5.09 -10.53
C ARG A 64 13.00 5.03 -11.93
#